data_AF-A0AAV9T1V8-F1
#
_entry.id   AF-A0AAV9T1V8-F1
#
_cell.length_a   1.000
_cell.length_b   1.000
_cell.length_c   1.000
_cell.angle_alpha   90.00
_cell.angle_beta   90.00
_cell.angle_gamma   90.00
#
_symmetry.space_group_name_H-M   'P 1'
#
loop_
_entity.id
_entity.type
_entity.pdbx_description
1 polymer ?
#
loop_
_entity_poly.entity_id
_entity_poly.type
_entity_poly.pdbx_seq_one_letter_code
_entity_poly.pdbx_strand_id
1 'polypeptide(L)'
;MAEIAAGALVAEQIVSTGVEAGAAVAVARPTQPLKASLSQVATTQSPAFDVSALARSHHSVTVVNHKACIFGGETAEGQLSSTDFHVLSLPAMTKGEPVAAYACYPAFAMQDAETGKTYVPSPRSRHAAAARGQFVIIQGGADASGKPIEETCLWLWDSESLKWTKMEGASQIGKTLTPRFDHHIFVDEAQDFLVLHGGRTSKGQEASTETWMYNFDSLAWTELPPSPQAPLAAALVDNVLYTIGADSSMSGAIHYLDLKSNAEDREKPSALEWKTVNFPTNPLTPGPRPREGGALVPVNTGVGRHYLLYAFGENSTSAEKDFYSDIWALQLPTHGFSAAAVKDAIREKIPRIDSGEFSWAEIELVATEEVKTEGKAHPGPRGFFGADAADAKSLIFWGGVSALGKEGDGWLLQVQ
;
A
#
# COMPACT_ATOMS: atom_id res chain seq x y z
N MET A 1 -4.15 24.92 22.48
CA MET A 1 -3.63 25.03 23.87
C MET A 1 -4.62 24.52 24.92
N ALA A 2 -5.90 24.90 24.88
CA ALA A 2 -6.90 24.41 25.84
C ALA A 2 -7.22 22.90 25.71
N GLU A 3 -7.14 22.34 24.50
CA GLU A 3 -7.49 20.93 24.23
C GLU A 3 -6.40 19.92 24.64
N ILE A 4 -5.13 20.33 24.60
CA ILE A 4 -3.99 19.52 25.10
C ILE A 4 -4.09 19.34 26.62
N ALA A 5 -4.57 20.37 27.33
CA ALA A 5 -4.76 20.32 28.77
C ALA A 5 -5.89 19.35 29.18
N ALA A 6 -6.95 19.23 28.39
CA ALA A 6 -8.07 18.33 28.70
C ALA A 6 -7.70 16.84 28.58
N GLY A 7 -6.96 16.46 27.53
CA GLY A 7 -6.46 15.08 27.37
C GLY A 7 -5.43 14.69 28.43
N ALA A 8 -4.54 15.63 28.78
CA ALA A 8 -3.59 15.45 29.87
C ALA A 8 -4.26 15.29 31.23
N LEU A 9 -5.32 16.06 31.51
CA LEU A 9 -6.11 15.98 32.75
C LEU A 9 -6.81 14.63 32.91
N VAL A 10 -7.40 14.07 31.86
CA VAL A 10 -8.03 12.73 31.91
C VAL A 10 -6.97 11.65 32.18
N ALA A 11 -5.82 11.71 31.52
CA ALA A 11 -4.72 10.78 31.78
C ALA A 11 -4.17 10.92 33.21
N GLU A 12 -4.06 12.14 33.74
CA GLU A 12 -3.60 12.41 35.10
C GLU A 12 -4.62 11.96 36.17
N GLN A 13 -5.92 12.06 35.86
CA GLN A 13 -6.99 11.59 36.74
C GLN A 13 -7.10 10.06 36.77
N ILE A 14 -6.87 9.37 35.65
CA ILE A 14 -6.79 7.89 35.59
C ILE A 14 -5.58 7.38 36.38
N VAL A 15 -4.42 8.06 36.25
CA VAL A 15 -3.20 7.70 37.00
C VAL A 15 -3.33 7.98 38.51
N SER A 16 -4.02 9.06 38.91
CA SER A 16 -4.12 9.47 40.31
C SER A 16 -5.22 8.80 41.13
N THR A 17 -6.28 8.28 40.49
CA THR A 17 -7.45 7.71 41.20
C THR A 17 -7.34 6.22 41.54
N GLY A 18 -6.28 5.51 41.12
CA GLY A 18 -6.09 4.10 41.51
C GLY A 18 -7.27 3.20 41.14
N VAL A 19 -7.93 3.47 40.00
CA VAL A 19 -9.03 2.62 39.50
C VAL A 19 -8.43 1.32 38.97
N GLU A 20 -8.55 0.29 39.82
CA GLU A 20 -8.43 -1.15 39.60
C GLU A 20 -7.20 -1.67 38.83
N ALA A 21 -6.46 -2.59 39.45
CA ALA A 21 -5.33 -3.30 38.84
C ALA A 21 -5.65 -3.88 37.44
N GLY A 22 -6.93 -4.18 37.15
CA GLY A 22 -7.39 -4.59 35.83
C GLY A 22 -7.22 -3.53 34.72
N ALA A 23 -7.45 -2.25 35.00
CA ALA A 23 -7.28 -1.17 34.03
C ALA A 23 -5.80 -0.90 33.74
N ALA A 24 -4.96 -0.91 34.78
CA ALA A 24 -3.50 -0.78 34.63
C ALA A 24 -2.90 -1.95 33.82
N VAL A 25 -3.35 -3.19 34.09
CA VAL A 25 -2.93 -4.38 33.33
C VAL A 25 -3.39 -4.30 31.87
N ALA A 26 -4.62 -3.84 31.60
CA ALA A 26 -5.13 -3.69 30.24
C ALA A 26 -4.35 -2.64 29.41
N VAL A 27 -3.94 -1.53 30.02
CA VAL A 27 -3.12 -0.49 29.37
C VAL A 27 -1.69 -0.98 29.12
N ALA A 28 -1.13 -1.78 30.03
CA ALA A 28 0.20 -2.35 29.89
C ALA A 28 0.28 -3.44 28.80
N ARG A 29 -0.83 -4.08 28.41
CA ARG A 29 -0.85 -5.12 27.37
C ARG A 29 -0.25 -4.61 26.05
N PRO A 30 0.75 -5.32 25.49
CA PRO A 30 1.30 -5.04 24.17
C PRO A 30 0.20 -4.98 23.10
N THR A 31 0.44 -4.15 22.10
CA THR A 31 -0.42 -3.94 20.92
C THR A 31 0.08 -4.72 19.71
N GLN A 32 1.10 -5.56 19.92
CA GLN A 32 1.75 -6.44 18.97
C GLN A 32 2.08 -7.76 19.70
N PRO A 33 2.19 -8.91 19.01
CA PRO A 33 1.93 -9.08 17.57
C PRO A 33 0.43 -8.95 17.25
N LEU A 34 0.12 -8.46 16.04
CA LEU A 34 -1.24 -8.54 15.50
C LEU A 34 -1.57 -10.00 15.15
N LYS A 35 -2.84 -10.36 15.34
CA LYS A 35 -3.40 -11.64 14.90
C LYS A 35 -4.16 -11.46 13.60
N ALA A 36 -3.96 -12.35 12.64
CA ALA A 36 -4.68 -12.30 11.38
C ALA A 36 -5.02 -13.70 10.86
N SER A 37 -6.03 -13.79 10.00
CA SER A 37 -6.35 -14.99 9.23
C SER A 37 -6.11 -14.77 7.75
N LEU A 38 -5.65 -15.80 7.04
CA LEU A 38 -5.53 -15.82 5.58
C LEU A 38 -6.59 -16.73 4.99
N SER A 39 -7.24 -16.25 3.93
CA SER A 39 -8.18 -17.04 3.15
C SER A 39 -7.92 -16.84 1.67
N GLN A 40 -7.84 -17.96 0.92
CA GLN A 40 -7.78 -17.89 -0.53
C GLN A 40 -9.11 -17.35 -1.06
N VAL A 41 -9.04 -16.41 -2.00
CA VAL A 41 -10.24 -15.83 -2.62
C VAL A 41 -10.85 -16.85 -3.57
N ALA A 42 -11.96 -17.46 -3.13
CA ALA A 42 -12.76 -18.32 -3.97
C ALA A 42 -13.48 -17.48 -5.03
N THR A 43 -13.29 -17.84 -6.29
CA THR A 43 -13.99 -17.27 -7.43
C THR A 43 -15.01 -18.28 -7.91
N THR A 44 -16.21 -17.84 -8.29
CA THR A 44 -17.16 -18.74 -8.97
C THR A 44 -16.49 -19.30 -10.22
N GLN A 45 -16.40 -20.63 -10.34
CA GLN A 45 -16.01 -21.29 -11.59
C GLN A 45 -17.05 -20.94 -12.67
N SER A 46 -16.82 -19.84 -13.38
CA SER A 46 -17.46 -19.58 -14.65
C SER A 46 -16.63 -20.32 -15.71
N PRO A 47 -17.25 -20.96 -16.71
CA PRO A 47 -16.52 -21.43 -17.90
C PRO A 47 -15.70 -20.33 -18.59
N ALA A 48 -15.95 -19.06 -18.26
CA ALA A 48 -15.22 -17.88 -18.73
C ALA A 48 -14.09 -17.39 -17.78
N PHE A 49 -13.85 -18.04 -16.64
CA PHE A 49 -12.80 -17.67 -15.69
C PHE A 49 -11.87 -18.83 -15.41
N ASP A 50 -10.77 -18.87 -16.15
CA ASP A 50 -9.62 -19.70 -15.84
C ASP A 50 -8.66 -18.88 -14.95
N VAL A 51 -8.47 -19.31 -13.71
CA VAL A 51 -7.57 -18.65 -12.74
C VAL A 51 -6.14 -18.54 -13.29
N SER A 52 -5.73 -19.47 -14.18
CA SER A 52 -4.44 -19.40 -14.86
C SER A 52 -4.34 -18.23 -15.85
N ALA A 53 -5.46 -17.72 -16.37
CA ALA A 53 -5.49 -16.53 -17.22
C ALA A 53 -5.17 -15.23 -16.44
N LEU A 54 -5.27 -15.28 -15.10
CA LEU A 54 -4.80 -14.21 -14.21
C LEU A 54 -3.45 -14.54 -13.55
N ALA A 55 -2.69 -15.52 -14.07
CA ALA A 55 -1.32 -15.73 -13.65
C ALA A 55 -0.41 -14.61 -14.17
N ARG A 56 -0.08 -13.64 -13.31
CA ARG A 56 0.66 -12.44 -13.70
C ARG A 56 1.44 -11.78 -12.56
N SER A 57 2.45 -10.99 -12.93
CA SER A 57 3.26 -10.19 -12.00
C SER A 57 3.43 -8.75 -12.50
N HIS A 58 3.95 -7.85 -11.65
CA HIS A 58 4.14 -6.43 -11.95
C HIS A 58 2.87 -5.74 -12.48
N HIS A 59 1.70 -6.24 -12.05
CA HIS A 59 0.39 -5.65 -12.28
C HIS A 59 -0.02 -4.87 -11.03
N SER A 60 -1.12 -4.12 -11.10
CA SER A 60 -1.72 -3.50 -9.93
C SER A 60 -2.99 -4.23 -9.51
N VAL A 61 -3.23 -4.28 -8.20
CA VAL A 61 -4.56 -4.45 -7.62
C VAL A 61 -4.90 -3.11 -6.99
N THR A 62 -6.10 -2.60 -7.24
CA THR A 62 -6.60 -1.37 -6.62
C THR A 62 -8.04 -1.60 -6.21
N VAL A 63 -8.39 -1.28 -4.97
CA VAL A 63 -9.73 -1.49 -4.44
C VAL A 63 -10.54 -0.21 -4.59
N VAL A 64 -11.65 -0.32 -5.33
CA VAL A 64 -12.63 0.75 -5.50
C VAL A 64 -14.01 0.18 -5.22
N ASN A 65 -14.80 0.83 -4.37
CA ASN A 65 -16.19 0.44 -4.07
C ASN A 65 -16.34 -1.06 -3.71
N HIS A 66 -15.46 -1.58 -2.84
CA HIS A 66 -15.40 -3.00 -2.44
C HIS A 66 -15.12 -3.99 -3.57
N LYS A 67 -14.52 -3.53 -4.67
CA LYS A 67 -14.09 -4.36 -5.79
C LYS A 67 -12.60 -4.22 -5.98
N ALA A 68 -11.89 -5.35 -6.03
CA ALA A 68 -10.50 -5.40 -6.41
C ALA A 68 -10.39 -5.36 -7.95
N CYS A 69 -9.81 -4.29 -8.45
CA CYS A 69 -9.53 -4.06 -9.86
C CYS A 69 -8.08 -4.44 -10.18
N ILE A 70 -7.89 -5.37 -11.10
CA ILE A 70 -6.60 -5.88 -11.56
C ILE A 70 -6.32 -5.33 -12.96
N PHE A 71 -5.16 -4.69 -13.15
CA PHE A 71 -4.78 -4.08 -14.42
C PHE A 71 -3.31 -4.30 -14.78
N GLY A 72 -3.05 -4.56 -16.07
CA GLY A 72 -1.72 -4.65 -16.65
C GLY A 72 -0.87 -5.81 -16.13
N GLY A 73 0.45 -5.61 -16.16
CA GLY A 73 1.47 -6.56 -15.74
C GLY A 73 1.86 -7.57 -16.81
N GLU A 74 2.70 -8.52 -16.42
CA GLU A 74 3.25 -9.54 -17.30
C GLU A 74 2.58 -10.90 -17.05
N THR A 75 2.06 -11.50 -18.11
CA THR A 75 1.46 -12.85 -18.16
C THR A 75 2.48 -13.94 -17.84
N ALA A 76 2.01 -15.17 -17.61
CA ALA A 76 2.84 -16.36 -17.41
C ALA A 76 3.92 -16.54 -18.50
N GLU A 77 3.59 -16.18 -19.74
CA GLU A 77 4.47 -16.25 -20.92
C GLU A 77 5.47 -15.08 -21.02
N GLY A 78 5.44 -14.15 -20.06
CA GLY A 78 6.31 -12.97 -20.04
C GLY A 78 5.88 -11.85 -21.01
N GLN A 79 4.69 -11.94 -21.59
CA GLN A 79 4.12 -10.88 -22.43
C GLN A 79 3.35 -9.87 -21.59
N LEU A 80 3.30 -8.62 -22.03
CA LEU A 80 2.41 -7.62 -21.42
C LEU A 80 0.96 -8.07 -21.54
N SER A 81 0.21 -7.92 -20.45
CA SER A 81 -1.21 -8.22 -20.40
C SER A 81 -2.02 -7.22 -21.24
N SER A 82 -3.26 -7.58 -21.58
CA SER A 82 -4.19 -6.64 -22.20
C SER A 82 -4.46 -5.44 -21.28
N THR A 83 -5.08 -4.41 -21.85
CA THR A 83 -5.49 -3.20 -21.15
C THR A 83 -6.88 -3.34 -20.51
N ASP A 84 -7.40 -4.56 -20.43
CA ASP A 84 -8.70 -4.86 -19.85
C ASP A 84 -8.64 -4.78 -18.32
N PHE A 85 -9.76 -4.41 -17.72
CA PHE A 85 -9.93 -4.39 -16.28
C PHE A 85 -10.57 -5.69 -15.81
N HIS A 86 -9.85 -6.44 -14.99
CA HIS A 86 -10.38 -7.62 -14.31
C HIS A 86 -10.87 -7.18 -12.94
N VAL A 87 -12.15 -7.42 -12.65
CA VAL A 87 -12.80 -6.90 -11.44
C VAL A 87 -13.36 -8.06 -10.63
N LEU A 88 -12.92 -8.12 -9.38
CA LEU A 88 -13.34 -9.10 -8.40
C LEU A 88 -14.11 -8.38 -7.31
N SER A 89 -15.37 -8.75 -7.07
CA SER A 89 -16.09 -8.26 -5.90
C SER A 89 -15.51 -8.92 -4.67
N LEU A 90 -14.99 -8.13 -3.73
CA LEU A 90 -14.48 -8.67 -2.46
C LEU A 90 -15.64 -9.30 -1.69
N PRO A 91 -15.41 -10.43 -0.99
CA PRO A 91 -16.45 -11.39 -0.67
C PRO A 91 -17.67 -10.76 0.01
N ALA A 92 -18.83 -10.98 -0.61
CA ALA A 92 -20.11 -11.00 0.08
C ALA A 92 -20.42 -12.45 0.47
N MET A 93 -21.04 -12.66 1.64
CA MET A 93 -21.43 -13.99 2.09
C MET A 93 -22.57 -14.53 1.21
N THR A 94 -22.34 -15.62 0.48
CA THR A 94 -23.40 -16.32 -0.27
C THR A 94 -23.58 -17.72 0.30
N LYS A 95 -24.73 -18.00 0.93
CA LYS A 95 -25.03 -19.28 1.61
C LYS A 95 -23.97 -19.71 2.65
N GLY A 96 -23.33 -18.76 3.32
CA GLY A 96 -22.32 -19.05 4.34
C GLY A 96 -20.89 -19.22 3.80
N GLU A 97 -20.68 -19.16 2.48
CA GLU A 97 -19.35 -19.22 1.87
C GLU A 97 -18.96 -17.86 1.27
N PRO A 98 -17.71 -17.39 1.48
CA PRO A 98 -17.20 -16.19 0.81
C PRO A 98 -17.03 -16.48 -0.68
N VAL A 99 -17.74 -15.74 -1.54
CA VAL A 99 -17.63 -15.90 -2.99
C VAL A 99 -17.40 -14.55 -3.64
N ALA A 100 -16.30 -14.43 -4.39
CA ALA A 100 -16.04 -13.27 -5.22
C ALA A 100 -16.68 -13.45 -6.60
N ALA A 101 -17.50 -12.48 -7.01
CA ALA A 101 -18.00 -12.40 -8.38
C ALA A 101 -16.93 -11.75 -9.27
N TYR A 102 -16.59 -12.42 -10.37
CA TYR A 102 -15.61 -11.96 -11.36
C TYR A 102 -16.27 -11.38 -12.60
N ALA A 103 -15.72 -10.28 -13.11
CA ALA A 103 -16.02 -9.71 -14.41
C ALA A 103 -14.74 -9.25 -15.11
N CYS A 104 -14.70 -9.36 -16.44
CA CYS A 104 -13.67 -8.76 -17.27
C CYS A 104 -14.31 -7.67 -18.13
N TYR A 105 -13.79 -6.45 -18.03
CA TYR A 105 -14.26 -5.31 -18.80
C TYR A 105 -13.20 -4.95 -19.85
N PRO A 106 -13.53 -5.12 -21.14
CA PRO A 106 -12.66 -4.68 -22.21
C PRO A 106 -12.31 -3.19 -22.09
N ALA A 107 -11.12 -2.80 -22.55
CA ALA A 107 -10.73 -1.41 -22.59
C ALA A 107 -11.60 -0.60 -23.59
N PHE A 108 -12.72 -0.05 -23.12
CA PHE A 108 -13.54 0.86 -23.92
C PHE A 108 -12.92 2.26 -23.88
N ALA A 109 -12.34 2.63 -25.01
CA ALA A 109 -11.72 3.93 -25.14
C ALA A 109 -12.77 5.03 -25.36
N MET A 110 -12.64 6.14 -24.66
CA MET A 110 -13.35 7.37 -25.03
C MET A 110 -12.72 7.95 -26.28
N GLN A 111 -13.53 8.21 -27.30
CA GLN A 111 -13.11 9.01 -28.44
C GLN A 111 -13.57 10.45 -28.22
N ASP A 112 -12.62 11.36 -28.23
CA ASP A 112 -12.90 12.78 -28.21
C ASP A 112 -13.65 13.18 -29.49
N ALA A 113 -14.83 13.78 -29.34
CA ALA A 113 -15.70 14.08 -30.48
C ALA A 113 -15.12 15.16 -31.41
N GLU A 114 -14.27 16.05 -30.88
CA GLU A 114 -13.71 17.19 -31.62
C GLU A 114 -12.38 16.84 -32.29
N THR A 115 -11.50 16.14 -31.58
CA THR A 115 -10.15 15.79 -32.02
C THR A 115 -10.05 14.39 -32.60
N GLY A 116 -11.07 13.54 -32.40
CA GLY A 116 -11.07 12.13 -32.79
C GLY A 116 -10.09 11.26 -32.00
N LYS A 117 -9.43 11.81 -30.96
CA LYS A 117 -8.40 11.13 -30.18
C LYS A 117 -9.02 10.09 -29.25
N THR A 118 -8.40 8.93 -29.21
CA THR A 118 -8.82 7.80 -28.38
C THR A 118 -8.01 7.78 -27.08
N TYR A 119 -8.70 7.75 -25.94
CA TYR A 119 -8.07 7.68 -24.62
C TYR A 119 -8.11 6.25 -24.10
N VAL A 120 -6.98 5.56 -24.23
CA VAL A 120 -6.73 4.26 -23.60
C VAL A 120 -5.23 4.13 -23.35
N PRO A 121 -4.80 3.66 -22.16
CA PRO A 121 -3.39 3.40 -21.93
C PRO A 121 -2.90 2.27 -22.83
N SER A 122 -1.63 2.34 -23.24
CA SER A 122 -0.95 1.17 -23.83
C SER A 122 -0.80 0.02 -22.81
N PRO A 123 -0.70 -1.24 -23.27
CA PRO A 123 -0.25 -2.36 -22.43
C PRO A 123 1.04 -2.01 -21.69
N ARG A 124 1.11 -2.37 -20.42
CA ARG A 124 2.21 -1.98 -19.52
C ARG A 124 2.37 -2.92 -18.34
N SER A 125 3.57 -2.94 -17.77
CA SER A 125 3.86 -3.53 -16.45
C SER A 125 4.54 -2.50 -15.57
N ARG A 126 4.72 -2.78 -14.27
CA ARG A 126 5.51 -1.95 -13.35
C ARG A 126 5.02 -0.50 -13.25
N HIS A 127 3.75 -0.27 -13.56
CA HIS A 127 3.07 1.00 -13.34
C HIS A 127 2.68 1.14 -11.87
N ALA A 128 2.38 2.37 -11.46
CA ALA A 128 1.76 2.60 -10.16
C ALA A 128 0.25 2.79 -10.33
N ALA A 129 -0.50 2.45 -9.30
CA ALA A 129 -1.94 2.60 -9.28
C ALA A 129 -2.44 3.07 -7.91
N ALA A 130 -3.53 3.84 -7.89
CA ALA A 130 -4.24 4.24 -6.67
C ALA A 130 -5.72 4.50 -6.97
N ALA A 131 -6.56 4.37 -5.95
CA ALA A 131 -7.96 4.77 -6.01
C ALA A 131 -8.11 6.29 -5.78
N ARG A 132 -9.09 6.91 -6.44
CA ARG A 132 -9.61 8.25 -6.11
C ARG A 132 -11.11 8.24 -6.33
N GLY A 133 -11.89 8.12 -5.26
CA GLY A 133 -13.34 7.89 -5.34
C GLY A 133 -13.65 6.66 -6.20
N GLN A 134 -14.41 6.85 -7.28
CA GLN A 134 -14.79 5.78 -8.22
C GLN A 134 -13.73 5.44 -9.28
N PHE A 135 -12.61 6.16 -9.32
CA PHE A 135 -11.60 6.02 -10.36
C PHE A 135 -10.42 5.16 -9.91
N VAL A 136 -9.92 4.32 -10.81
CA VAL A 136 -8.59 3.73 -10.69
C VAL A 136 -7.62 4.57 -11.51
N ILE A 137 -6.64 5.17 -10.85
CA ILE A 137 -5.57 5.94 -11.48
C ILE A 137 -4.43 5.00 -11.85
N ILE A 138 -3.90 5.12 -13.07
CA ILE A 138 -2.69 4.42 -13.53
C ILE A 138 -1.66 5.45 -13.98
N GLN A 139 -0.43 5.35 -13.49
CA GLN A 139 0.68 6.24 -13.83
C GLN A 139 1.92 5.45 -14.29
N GLY A 140 2.52 5.90 -15.39
CA GLY A 140 3.79 5.40 -15.90
C GLY A 140 3.76 3.91 -16.24
N GLY A 141 4.87 3.23 -15.97
CA GLY A 141 5.08 1.82 -16.27
C GLY A 141 6.10 1.59 -17.39
N ALA A 142 6.36 0.32 -17.66
CA ALA A 142 7.32 -0.13 -18.64
C ALA A 142 6.63 -0.77 -19.86
N ASP A 143 7.24 -0.56 -21.02
CA ASP A 143 6.88 -1.21 -22.28
C ASP A 143 7.42 -2.65 -22.36
N ALA A 144 7.15 -3.33 -23.48
CA ALA A 144 7.58 -4.72 -23.70
C ALA A 144 9.12 -4.89 -23.75
N SER A 145 9.88 -3.80 -23.92
CA SER A 145 11.35 -3.82 -23.87
C SER A 145 11.90 -3.61 -22.44
N GLY A 146 11.02 -3.32 -21.49
CA GLY A 146 11.35 -2.95 -20.11
C GLY A 146 11.87 -1.51 -19.99
N LYS A 147 11.53 -0.63 -20.93
CA LYS A 147 11.83 0.80 -20.86
C LYS A 147 10.62 1.58 -20.32
N PRO A 148 10.82 2.71 -19.64
CA PRO A 148 9.71 3.58 -19.26
C PRO A 148 8.86 3.95 -20.48
N ILE A 149 7.54 3.90 -20.33
CA ILE A 149 6.62 4.44 -21.34
C ILE A 149 6.74 5.97 -21.29
N GLU A 150 6.96 6.61 -22.43
CA GLU A 150 7.22 8.05 -22.57
C GLU A 150 5.97 8.91 -22.31
N GLU A 151 5.48 8.90 -21.07
CA GLU A 151 4.34 9.69 -20.61
C GLU A 151 4.41 9.99 -19.10
N THR A 152 3.77 11.08 -18.70
CA THR A 152 3.70 11.57 -17.30
C THR A 152 2.27 11.86 -16.86
N CYS A 153 1.30 11.48 -17.68
CA CYS A 153 -0.11 11.67 -17.42
C CYS A 153 -0.65 10.69 -16.38
N LEU A 154 -1.83 11.01 -15.86
CA LEU A 154 -2.65 10.12 -15.08
C LEU A 154 -3.73 9.54 -16.00
N TRP A 155 -3.75 8.23 -16.18
CA TRP A 155 -4.89 7.55 -16.80
C TRP A 155 -5.92 7.25 -15.72
N LEU A 156 -7.19 7.46 -16.02
CA LEU A 156 -8.27 7.20 -15.08
C LEU A 156 -9.27 6.25 -15.72
N TRP A 157 -9.49 5.13 -15.06
CA TRP A 157 -10.56 4.22 -15.39
C TRP A 157 -11.73 4.45 -14.43
N ASP A 158 -12.88 4.82 -14.98
CA ASP A 158 -14.11 5.01 -14.21
C ASP A 158 -14.82 3.68 -13.99
N SER A 159 -14.94 3.26 -12.72
CA SER A 159 -15.58 1.99 -12.36
C SER A 159 -17.09 1.96 -12.59
N GLU A 160 -17.75 3.12 -12.77
CA GLU A 160 -19.18 3.20 -13.05
C GLU A 160 -19.47 3.20 -14.55
N SER A 161 -18.81 4.10 -15.30
CA SER A 161 -19.03 4.21 -16.75
C SER A 161 -18.21 3.22 -17.58
N LEU A 162 -17.23 2.56 -16.97
CA LEU A 162 -16.31 1.58 -17.58
C LEU A 162 -15.48 2.19 -18.72
N LYS A 163 -15.15 3.48 -18.60
CA LYS A 163 -14.44 4.24 -19.63
C LYS A 163 -13.11 4.78 -19.11
N TRP A 164 -12.20 4.96 -20.07
CA TRP A 164 -10.93 5.61 -19.84
C TRP A 164 -10.99 7.12 -20.12
N THR A 165 -10.38 7.88 -19.22
CA THR A 165 -10.04 9.28 -19.42
C THR A 165 -8.58 9.51 -19.10
N LYS A 166 -8.07 10.70 -19.44
CA LYS A 166 -6.66 11.09 -19.24
C LYS A 166 -6.61 12.47 -18.60
N MET A 167 -5.77 12.63 -17.58
CA MET A 167 -5.38 13.91 -17.03
C MET A 167 -3.91 14.19 -17.30
N GLU A 168 -3.63 15.39 -17.79
CA GLU A 168 -2.27 15.88 -18.00
C GLU A 168 -1.90 16.89 -16.92
N GLY A 169 -0.61 17.00 -16.65
CA GLY A 169 -0.08 17.86 -15.60
C GLY A 169 1.04 18.73 -16.11
N ALA A 170 0.92 20.05 -15.94
CA ALA A 170 2.08 20.92 -16.11
C ALA A 170 3.09 20.64 -15.00
N SER A 171 4.38 20.57 -15.30
CA SER A 171 5.40 20.53 -14.26
C SER A 171 5.68 21.95 -13.74
N GLN A 172 6.04 22.05 -12.46
CA GLN A 172 6.56 23.27 -11.86
C GLN A 172 7.67 23.89 -12.73
N ILE A 173 7.70 25.22 -12.83
CA ILE A 173 8.68 25.94 -13.65
C ILE A 173 10.11 25.52 -13.27
N GLY A 174 10.87 25.09 -14.28
CA GLY A 174 12.26 24.66 -14.13
C GLY A 174 12.43 23.22 -13.63
N LYS A 175 11.34 22.49 -13.43
CA LYS A 175 11.32 21.08 -13.03
C LYS A 175 10.54 20.28 -14.07
N THR A 176 10.92 19.02 -14.27
CA THR A 176 10.26 18.13 -15.21
C THR A 176 10.11 16.76 -14.57
N LEU A 177 8.87 16.29 -14.45
CA LEU A 177 8.63 14.90 -14.08
C LEU A 177 9.09 13.99 -15.23
N THR A 178 10.06 13.12 -14.96
CA THR A 178 10.56 12.16 -15.95
C THR A 178 9.70 10.89 -15.99
N PRO A 179 9.40 10.33 -17.17
CA PRO A 179 8.75 9.03 -17.32
C PRO A 179 9.46 7.93 -16.52
N ARG A 180 8.68 7.02 -15.91
CA ARG A 180 9.21 6.06 -14.93
C ARG A 180 8.34 4.82 -14.74
N PHE A 181 8.93 3.80 -14.14
CA PHE A 181 8.28 2.55 -13.71
C PHE A 181 8.79 2.15 -12.30
N ASP A 182 8.18 1.16 -11.65
CA ASP A 182 8.49 0.71 -10.27
C ASP A 182 8.41 1.84 -9.20
N HIS A 183 7.64 2.90 -9.46
CA HIS A 183 7.36 3.96 -8.49
C HIS A 183 6.07 3.66 -7.72
N HIS A 184 5.80 4.43 -6.68
CA HIS A 184 4.54 4.38 -5.93
C HIS A 184 3.71 5.63 -6.21
N ILE A 185 2.37 5.49 -6.20
CA ILE A 185 1.45 6.63 -6.13
C ILE A 185 0.44 6.44 -5.01
N PHE A 186 0.04 7.55 -4.38
CA PHE A 186 -0.95 7.57 -3.30
C PHE A 186 -1.86 8.78 -3.48
N VAL A 187 -3.13 8.67 -3.12
CA VAL A 187 -4.08 9.78 -3.14
C VAL A 187 -4.45 10.14 -1.71
N ASP A 188 -4.33 11.42 -1.37
CA ASP A 188 -4.96 11.99 -0.19
C ASP A 188 -6.33 12.52 -0.63
N GLU A 189 -7.40 11.77 -0.36
CA GLU A 189 -8.75 12.16 -0.76
C GLU A 189 -9.28 13.38 -0.01
N ALA A 190 -8.80 13.63 1.21
CA ALA A 190 -9.27 14.75 2.03
C ALA A 190 -8.74 16.09 1.52
N GLN A 191 -7.48 16.10 1.06
CA GLN A 191 -6.81 17.28 0.52
C GLN A 191 -6.81 17.33 -1.02
N ASP A 192 -7.31 16.29 -1.66
CA ASP A 192 -7.41 16.11 -3.11
C ASP A 192 -6.08 16.35 -3.86
N PHE A 193 -5.05 15.60 -3.48
CA PHE A 193 -3.79 15.52 -4.22
C PHE A 193 -3.32 14.08 -4.39
N LEU A 194 -2.42 13.87 -5.34
CA LEU A 194 -1.69 12.62 -5.53
C LEU A 194 -0.21 12.83 -5.22
N VAL A 195 0.40 11.86 -4.56
CA VAL A 195 1.85 11.79 -4.32
C VAL A 195 2.43 10.70 -5.20
N LEU A 196 3.52 11.00 -5.89
CA LEU A 196 4.34 10.05 -6.62
C LEU A 196 5.70 9.96 -5.92
N HIS A 197 6.17 8.74 -5.66
CA HIS A 197 7.40 8.53 -4.91
C HIS A 197 8.30 7.45 -5.56
N GLY A 198 9.54 7.84 -5.85
CA GLY A 198 10.61 6.95 -6.32
C GLY A 198 10.48 6.45 -7.77
N GLY A 199 10.81 5.17 -7.97
CA GLY A 199 10.85 4.46 -9.25
C GLY A 199 12.10 4.69 -10.09
N ARG A 200 12.11 4.12 -11.30
CA ARG A 200 13.27 4.09 -12.20
C ARG A 200 12.93 4.83 -13.50
N THR A 201 13.80 5.76 -13.90
CA THR A 201 13.64 6.57 -15.13
C THR A 201 14.36 5.97 -16.33
N SER A 202 15.13 4.90 -16.14
CA SER A 202 15.68 4.12 -17.24
C SER A 202 16.04 2.71 -16.78
N LYS A 203 16.19 1.79 -17.73
CA LYS A 203 16.49 0.37 -17.45
C LYS A 203 17.90 0.23 -16.89
N GLY A 204 18.02 -0.45 -15.75
CA GLY A 204 19.31 -0.72 -15.09
C GLY A 204 19.87 0.47 -14.29
N GLN A 205 19.13 1.57 -14.17
CA GLN A 205 19.45 2.62 -13.20
C GLN A 205 18.94 2.28 -11.81
N GLU A 206 19.63 2.84 -10.82
CA GLU A 206 19.16 2.86 -9.43
C GLU A 206 17.81 3.57 -9.34
N ALA A 207 17.01 3.16 -8.35
CA ALA A 207 15.74 3.82 -8.10
C ALA A 207 15.97 5.26 -7.60
N SER A 208 15.08 6.16 -8.03
CA SER A 208 15.06 7.57 -7.70
C SER A 208 14.61 7.80 -6.25
N THR A 209 15.09 8.87 -5.65
CA THR A 209 14.63 9.40 -4.35
C THR A 209 13.60 10.52 -4.50
N GLU A 210 13.25 10.87 -5.74
CA GLU A 210 12.33 11.98 -6.00
C GLU A 210 10.94 11.71 -5.43
N THR A 211 10.33 12.79 -4.92
CA THR A 211 8.94 12.81 -4.49
C THR A 211 8.24 13.96 -5.19
N TRP A 212 7.08 13.69 -5.76
CA TRP A 212 6.29 14.67 -6.51
C TRP A 212 4.86 14.69 -5.98
N MET A 213 4.25 15.86 -6.01
CA MET A 213 2.85 16.06 -5.65
C MET A 213 2.09 16.61 -6.86
N TYR A 214 1.02 15.95 -7.25
CA TYR A 214 0.06 16.42 -8.24
C TYR A 214 -1.16 17.00 -7.54
N ASN A 215 -1.44 18.28 -7.78
CA ASN A 215 -2.65 18.92 -7.31
C ASN A 215 -3.75 18.79 -8.38
N PHE A 216 -4.89 18.19 -8.03
CA PHE A 216 -5.99 17.94 -8.97
C PHE A 216 -6.74 19.21 -9.38
N ASP A 217 -6.75 20.27 -8.56
CA ASP A 217 -7.37 21.55 -8.90
C ASP A 217 -6.54 22.35 -9.91
N SER A 218 -5.23 22.46 -9.66
CA SER A 218 -4.32 23.24 -10.51
C SER A 218 -3.76 22.45 -11.68
N LEU A 219 -3.99 21.13 -11.73
CA LEU A 219 -3.46 20.20 -12.72
C LEU A 219 -1.93 20.34 -12.88
N ALA A 220 -1.22 20.39 -11.76
CA ALA A 220 0.21 20.67 -11.75
C ALA A 220 1.00 19.74 -10.83
N TRP A 221 2.17 19.33 -11.31
CA TRP A 221 3.19 18.60 -10.57
C TRP A 221 4.15 19.56 -9.87
N THR A 222 4.32 19.40 -8.57
CA THR A 222 5.31 20.10 -7.74
C THR A 222 6.31 19.11 -7.19
N GLU A 223 7.60 19.41 -7.30
CA GLU A 223 8.64 18.57 -6.70
C GLU A 223 8.71 18.83 -5.19
N LEU A 224 8.70 17.77 -4.39
CA LEU A 224 8.89 17.81 -2.94
C LEU A 224 10.35 17.45 -2.60
N PRO A 225 10.81 17.71 -1.36
CA PRO A 225 12.15 17.30 -0.94
C PRO A 225 12.39 15.81 -1.19
N PRO A 226 13.55 15.43 -1.77
CA PRO A 226 13.85 14.04 -2.06
C PRO A 226 14.00 13.23 -0.77
N SER A 227 13.63 11.95 -0.80
CA SER A 227 13.83 11.06 0.34
C SER A 227 15.32 10.80 0.60
N PRO A 228 15.70 10.43 1.83
CA PRO A 228 17.07 10.05 2.15
C PRO A 228 17.56 8.85 1.33
N GLN A 229 16.65 7.95 0.96
CA GLN A 229 16.94 6.75 0.18
C GLN A 229 15.76 6.38 -0.72
N ALA A 230 16.05 5.66 -1.81
CA ALA A 230 15.03 5.13 -2.70
C ALA A 230 14.12 4.11 -1.98
N PRO A 231 12.80 4.13 -2.24
CA PRO A 231 11.85 3.25 -1.57
C PRO A 231 11.99 1.79 -2.04
N LEU A 232 12.03 0.85 -1.10
CA LEU A 232 11.70 -0.56 -1.36
C LEU A 232 10.20 -0.81 -1.30
N ALA A 233 9.52 -0.07 -0.42
CA ALA A 233 8.07 0.00 -0.34
C ALA A 233 7.66 1.34 0.28
N ALA A 234 6.46 1.80 0.00
CA ALA A 234 5.91 3.04 0.56
C ALA A 234 4.41 2.92 0.81
N ALA A 235 3.89 3.74 1.71
CA ALA A 235 2.47 3.87 2.03
C ALA A 235 2.15 5.28 2.53
N LEU A 236 0.95 5.78 2.25
CA LEU A 236 0.43 7.04 2.77
C LEU A 236 -0.62 6.76 3.85
N VAL A 237 -0.49 7.38 5.03
CA VAL A 237 -1.48 7.29 6.11
C VAL A 237 -1.76 8.67 6.69
N ASP A 238 -3.04 9.04 6.75
CA ASP A 238 -3.60 10.34 7.15
C ASP A 238 -3.10 11.55 6.34
N ASN A 239 -1.79 11.80 6.35
CA ASN A 239 -1.07 12.79 5.54
C ASN A 239 0.46 12.58 5.58
N VAL A 240 0.91 11.43 6.10
CA VAL A 240 2.33 11.11 6.28
C VAL A 240 2.70 10.02 5.28
N LEU A 241 3.64 10.34 4.40
CA LEU A 241 4.25 9.37 3.50
C LEU A 241 5.31 8.59 4.26
N TYR A 242 5.12 7.28 4.39
CA TYR A 242 6.08 6.35 4.98
C TYR A 242 6.77 5.56 3.88
N THR A 243 8.08 5.41 3.99
CA THR A 243 8.94 4.68 3.07
C THR A 243 9.85 3.74 3.84
N ILE A 244 9.96 2.50 3.38
CA ILE A 244 10.95 1.54 3.87
C ILE A 244 12.15 1.54 2.93
N GLY A 245 13.31 1.88 3.49
CA GLY A 245 14.62 1.78 2.85
C GLY A 245 15.44 0.63 3.42
N ALA A 246 16.61 0.39 2.84
CA ALA A 246 17.57 -0.60 3.28
C ALA A 246 18.98 -0.02 3.40
N ASP A 247 19.49 0.07 4.63
CA ASP A 247 20.86 0.53 4.88
C ASP A 247 21.89 -0.58 4.63
N SER A 248 21.49 -1.83 4.79
CA SER A 248 22.32 -3.02 4.57
C SER A 248 21.45 -4.23 4.25
N SER A 249 22.03 -5.41 4.00
CA SER A 249 21.27 -6.66 3.85
C SER A 249 20.53 -7.11 5.12
N MET A 250 20.88 -6.53 6.27
CA MET A 250 20.39 -6.97 7.59
C MET A 250 19.58 -5.90 8.32
N SER A 251 19.61 -4.66 7.87
CA SER A 251 18.94 -3.52 8.52
C SER A 251 18.21 -2.67 7.50
N GLY A 252 17.09 -2.11 7.93
CA GLY A 252 16.30 -1.16 7.16
C GLY A 252 16.14 0.15 7.90
N ALA A 253 15.55 1.11 7.20
CA ALA A 253 15.18 2.39 7.76
C ALA A 253 13.73 2.71 7.38
N ILE A 254 13.00 3.30 8.32
CA ILE A 254 11.70 3.92 8.08
C ILE A 254 11.97 5.39 7.86
N HIS A 255 11.73 5.88 6.65
CA HIS A 255 11.72 7.30 6.35
C HIS A 255 10.28 7.79 6.30
N TYR A 256 9.99 8.95 6.86
CA TYR A 256 8.65 9.50 6.78
C TYR A 256 8.63 11.01 6.59
N LEU A 257 7.66 11.48 5.81
CA LEU A 257 7.45 12.88 5.46
C LEU A 257 6.00 13.27 5.77
N ASP A 258 5.84 14.19 6.71
CA ASP A 258 4.54 14.81 7.02
C ASP A 258 4.22 15.88 5.97
N LEU A 259 3.25 15.58 5.09
CA LEU A 259 2.82 16.45 4.00
C LEU A 259 1.94 17.62 4.44
N LYS A 260 1.71 17.75 5.76
CA LYS A 260 0.82 18.72 6.39
C LYS A 260 -0.64 18.54 5.99
N SER A 261 -1.53 19.08 6.80
CA SER A 261 -2.99 18.93 6.63
C SER A 261 -3.60 19.99 5.70
N ASN A 262 -2.82 20.98 5.27
CA ASN A 262 -3.26 22.03 4.36
C ASN A 262 -2.07 22.62 3.57
N ALA A 263 -2.38 23.34 2.48
CA ALA A 263 -1.39 23.95 1.61
C ALA A 263 -0.59 25.08 2.29
N GLU A 264 -1.23 25.91 3.12
CA GLU A 264 -0.57 27.03 3.80
C GLU A 264 0.57 26.55 4.72
N ASP A 265 0.32 25.50 5.49
CA ASP A 265 1.34 24.88 6.35
C ASP A 265 2.45 24.22 5.54
N ARG A 266 2.12 23.63 4.39
CA ARG A 266 3.07 22.96 3.49
C ARG A 266 4.03 23.94 2.83
N GLU A 267 3.57 25.16 2.53
CA GLU A 267 4.38 26.20 1.86
C GLU A 267 5.34 26.94 2.80
N LYS A 268 5.23 26.74 4.13
CA LYS A 268 6.15 27.37 5.07
C LYS A 268 7.59 26.89 4.85
N PRO A 269 8.59 27.76 5.02
CA PRO A 269 9.99 27.37 4.90
C PRO A 269 10.31 26.19 5.82
N SER A 270 10.95 25.16 5.26
CA SER A 270 11.34 23.94 5.98
C SER A 270 10.16 23.16 6.60
N ALA A 271 8.92 23.34 6.11
CA ALA A 271 7.77 22.58 6.60
C ALA A 271 7.87 21.08 6.28
N LEU A 272 8.40 20.76 5.11
CA LEU A 272 8.55 19.40 4.60
C LEU A 272 9.98 18.91 4.87
N GLU A 273 10.12 18.06 5.88
CA GLU A 273 11.39 17.46 6.28
C GLU A 273 11.21 15.96 6.50
N TRP A 274 12.09 15.18 5.86
CA TRP A 274 12.14 13.73 6.05
C TRP A 274 12.76 13.39 7.40
N LYS A 275 12.10 12.49 8.12
CA LYS A 275 12.61 11.90 9.36
C LYS A 275 12.96 10.43 9.15
N THR A 276 13.89 9.91 9.95
CA THR A 276 14.42 8.55 9.79
C THR A 276 14.42 7.80 11.12
N VAL A 277 13.97 6.55 11.11
CA VAL A 277 14.05 5.60 12.22
C VAL A 277 14.65 4.29 11.72
N ASN A 278 15.81 3.91 12.24
CA ASN A 278 16.52 2.70 11.82
C ASN A 278 16.03 1.45 12.57
N PHE A 279 16.00 0.31 11.90
CA PHE A 279 15.65 -0.98 12.49
C PHE A 279 16.54 -2.13 11.95
N PRO A 280 16.80 -3.19 12.75
CA PRO A 280 16.38 -3.37 14.14
C PRO A 280 17.15 -2.45 15.10
N THR A 281 16.47 -1.92 16.11
CA THR A 281 17.09 -1.02 17.12
C THR A 281 18.03 -1.76 18.07
N ASN A 282 17.90 -3.09 18.17
CA ASN A 282 18.83 -3.99 18.85
C ASN A 282 18.66 -5.44 18.34
N PRO A 283 19.62 -6.35 18.59
CA PRO A 283 19.56 -7.73 18.08
C PRO A 283 18.38 -8.59 18.57
N LEU A 284 17.70 -8.19 19.65
CA LEU A 284 16.57 -8.92 20.25
C LEU A 284 15.21 -8.42 19.75
N THR A 285 15.16 -7.30 19.02
CA THR A 285 13.93 -6.78 18.40
C THR A 285 13.99 -7.08 16.91
N PRO A 286 13.42 -8.21 16.45
CA PRO A 286 13.50 -8.59 15.05
C PRO A 286 12.68 -7.62 14.19
N GLY A 287 13.08 -7.49 12.93
CA GLY A 287 12.36 -6.71 11.94
C GLY A 287 12.49 -7.35 10.57
N PRO A 288 11.68 -6.93 9.60
CA PRO A 288 11.70 -7.49 8.25
C PRO A 288 13.07 -7.25 7.62
N ARG A 289 13.58 -8.26 6.91
CA ARG A 289 14.72 -8.07 6.01
C ARG A 289 14.35 -7.21 4.79
N PRO A 290 15.31 -6.49 4.20
CA PRO A 290 15.15 -5.84 2.90
C PRO A 290 14.59 -6.78 1.85
N ARG A 291 13.68 -6.26 1.02
CA ARG A 291 12.95 -7.03 0.02
C ARG A 291 12.41 -6.11 -1.06
N GLU A 292 12.36 -6.60 -2.30
CA GLU A 292 11.74 -5.92 -3.43
C GLU A 292 10.42 -6.60 -3.83
N GLY A 293 9.47 -5.84 -4.37
CA GLY A 293 8.20 -6.41 -4.84
C GLY A 293 7.31 -7.00 -3.74
N GLY A 294 7.58 -6.67 -2.46
CA GLY A 294 6.61 -6.88 -1.38
C GLY A 294 5.53 -5.81 -1.39
N ALA A 295 4.53 -5.95 -0.52
CA ALA A 295 3.48 -4.95 -0.35
C ALA A 295 3.60 -4.28 1.02
N LEU A 296 3.41 -2.96 1.07
CA LEU A 296 3.30 -2.19 2.30
C LEU A 296 1.91 -1.54 2.33
N VAL A 297 1.00 -2.13 3.09
CA VAL A 297 -0.43 -1.74 3.06
C VAL A 297 -0.85 -1.22 4.43
N PRO A 298 -1.50 -0.04 4.51
CA PRO A 298 -1.99 0.48 5.77
C PRO A 298 -3.25 -0.26 6.24
N VAL A 299 -3.30 -0.55 7.54
CA VAL A 299 -4.48 -1.07 8.24
C VAL A 299 -4.66 -0.35 9.57
N ASN A 300 -5.85 -0.42 10.16
CA ASN A 300 -6.13 0.08 11.48
C ASN A 300 -6.97 -0.92 12.29
N THR A 301 -6.85 -0.87 13.62
CA THR A 301 -7.58 -1.80 14.50
C THR A 301 -8.99 -1.32 14.87
N GLY A 302 -9.45 -0.19 14.32
CA GLY A 302 -10.73 0.44 14.63
C GLY A 302 -10.76 1.24 15.95
N VAL A 303 -9.66 1.25 16.72
CA VAL A 303 -9.53 2.05 17.96
C VAL A 303 -8.59 3.25 17.81
N GLY A 304 -8.34 3.67 16.57
CA GLY A 304 -7.51 4.83 16.21
C GLY A 304 -6.00 4.57 16.29
N ARG A 305 -5.57 3.33 16.03
CA ARG A 305 -4.16 2.96 15.84
C ARG A 305 -3.96 2.42 14.44
N HIS A 306 -2.98 2.97 13.74
CA HIS A 306 -2.60 2.55 12.40
C HIS A 306 -1.36 1.65 12.43
N TYR A 307 -1.32 0.74 11.48
CA TYR A 307 -0.21 -0.16 11.23
C TYR A 307 0.08 -0.20 9.73
N LEU A 308 1.33 -0.47 9.36
CA LEU A 308 1.68 -0.87 8.01
C LEU A 308 1.98 -2.36 8.00
N LEU A 309 1.29 -3.11 7.15
CA LEU A 309 1.57 -4.52 6.92
C LEU A 309 2.59 -4.64 5.79
N TYR A 310 3.78 -5.18 6.10
CA TYR A 310 4.85 -5.43 5.14
C TYR A 310 4.92 -6.91 4.82
N ALA A 311 4.44 -7.29 3.64
CA ALA A 311 4.15 -8.67 3.28
C ALA A 311 5.01 -9.17 2.13
N PHE A 312 5.58 -10.37 2.28
CA PHE A 312 6.26 -11.13 1.22
C PHE A 312 7.38 -10.32 0.53
N GLY A 313 7.81 -10.69 -0.68
CA GLY A 313 8.81 -9.98 -1.48
C GLY A 313 10.04 -10.82 -1.81
N GLU A 314 10.80 -10.40 -2.81
CA GLU A 314 12.07 -11.03 -3.23
C GLU A 314 13.22 -10.56 -2.35
N ASN A 315 14.08 -11.50 -1.92
CA ASN A 315 15.34 -11.18 -1.29
C ASN A 315 16.36 -10.73 -2.35
N SER A 316 16.43 -9.43 -2.60
CA SER A 316 17.34 -8.82 -3.59
C SER A 316 18.83 -9.01 -3.28
N THR A 317 19.18 -9.55 -2.10
CA THR A 317 20.58 -9.83 -1.71
C THR A 317 20.99 -11.29 -1.93
N SER A 318 20.05 -12.18 -2.23
CA SER A 318 20.35 -13.59 -2.52
C SER A 318 20.76 -13.77 -3.98
N ALA A 319 21.74 -14.65 -4.22
CA ALA A 319 22.12 -15.05 -5.58
C ALA A 319 21.10 -16.02 -6.20
N GLU A 320 20.34 -16.71 -5.35
CA GLU A 320 19.17 -17.51 -5.74
C GLU A 320 17.93 -16.62 -5.60
N LYS A 321 17.00 -16.67 -6.56
CA LYS A 321 15.77 -15.87 -6.51
C LYS A 321 14.84 -16.38 -5.41
N ASP A 322 15.15 -16.00 -4.18
CA ASP A 322 14.43 -16.40 -2.99
C ASP A 322 13.36 -15.37 -2.66
N PHE A 323 12.17 -15.86 -2.32
CA PHE A 323 11.07 -15.02 -1.87
C PHE A 323 10.81 -15.27 -0.39
N TYR A 324 10.34 -14.23 0.30
CA TYR A 324 9.86 -14.32 1.66
C TYR A 324 8.39 -14.74 1.70
N SER A 325 8.01 -15.46 2.76
CA SER A 325 6.63 -15.86 3.07
C SER A 325 6.06 -15.17 4.32
N ASP A 326 6.87 -14.35 4.99
CA ASP A 326 6.53 -13.69 6.24
C ASP A 326 5.69 -12.41 6.01
N ILE A 327 4.99 -11.99 7.06
CA ILE A 327 4.23 -10.75 7.08
C ILE A 327 4.51 -10.05 8.39
N TRP A 328 4.92 -8.79 8.31
CA TRP A 328 5.28 -7.96 9.45
C TRP A 328 4.29 -6.82 9.62
N ALA A 329 4.04 -6.43 10.86
CA ALA A 329 3.27 -5.24 11.19
C ALA A 329 4.19 -4.19 11.82
N LEU A 330 4.26 -3.01 11.22
CA LEU A 330 4.86 -1.81 11.81
C LEU A 330 3.79 -1.01 12.52
N GLN A 331 3.96 -0.76 13.82
CA GLN A 331 3.07 0.16 14.53
C GLN A 331 3.43 1.61 14.21
N LEU A 332 2.47 2.38 13.70
CA LEU A 332 2.66 3.81 13.43
C LEU A 332 2.42 4.67 14.68
N PRO A 333 2.99 5.88 14.72
CA PRO A 333 2.65 6.87 15.76
C PRO A 333 1.14 7.12 15.80
N THR A 334 0.60 7.35 16.99
CA THR A 334 -0.80 7.78 17.11
C THR A 334 -0.89 9.29 16.92
N HIS A 335 -1.85 9.73 16.12
CA HIS A 335 -2.13 11.15 15.89
C HIS A 335 -3.55 11.51 16.37
N GLY A 336 -3.72 12.77 16.79
CA GLY A 336 -5.01 13.30 17.23
C GLY A 336 -5.54 12.72 18.54
N PHE A 337 -6.84 12.84 18.76
CA PHE A 337 -7.54 12.39 19.97
C PHE A 337 -8.19 11.02 19.73
N SER A 338 -7.44 9.94 19.95
CA SER A 338 -7.96 8.57 19.87
C SER A 338 -7.78 7.80 21.18
N ALA A 339 -8.54 6.72 21.36
CA ALA A 339 -8.37 5.81 22.49
C ALA A 339 -6.94 5.24 22.53
N ALA A 340 -6.35 5.01 21.36
CA ALA A 340 -4.95 4.60 21.23
C ALA A 340 -3.97 5.69 21.66
N ALA A 341 -4.19 6.96 21.31
CA ALA A 341 -3.35 8.08 21.75
C ALA A 341 -3.39 8.26 23.27
N VAL A 342 -4.57 8.11 23.89
CA VAL A 342 -4.71 8.11 25.36
C VAL A 342 -3.95 6.93 25.97
N LYS A 343 -4.04 5.72 25.37
CA LYS A 343 -3.29 4.55 25.83
C LYS A 343 -1.77 4.79 25.77
N ASP A 344 -1.26 5.36 24.68
CA ASP A 344 0.16 5.62 24.50
C ASP A 344 0.68 6.67 25.50
N ALA A 345 -0.06 7.77 25.67
CA ALA A 345 0.27 8.81 26.66
C ALA A 345 0.30 8.29 28.10
N ILE A 346 -0.50 7.27 28.44
CA ILE A 346 -0.42 6.60 29.75
C ILE A 346 0.79 5.66 29.81
N ARG A 347 1.06 4.88 28.76
CA ARG A 347 2.19 3.93 28.71
C ARG A 347 3.54 4.61 28.88
N GLU A 348 3.76 5.74 28.21
CA GLU A 348 5.01 6.53 28.32
C GLU A 348 5.29 7.02 29.74
N LYS A 349 4.25 7.17 30.57
CA LYS A 349 4.39 7.56 31.98
C LYS A 349 4.73 6.37 32.90
N ILE A 350 4.64 5.13 32.41
CA ILE A 350 4.98 3.93 33.19
C ILE A 350 6.47 3.61 32.99
N PRO A 351 7.28 3.53 34.06
CA PRO A 351 8.70 3.23 33.94
C PRO A 351 8.94 1.92 33.18
N ARG A 352 9.82 1.97 32.17
CA ARG A 352 10.25 0.82 31.32
C ARG A 352 9.18 0.30 30.34
N ILE A 353 8.10 1.03 30.11
CA ILE A 353 7.11 0.70 29.07
C ILE A 353 7.16 1.78 27.99
N ASP A 354 7.35 1.35 26.75
CA ASP A 354 7.30 2.22 25.57
C ASP A 354 5.89 2.17 24.91
N SER A 355 5.54 3.22 24.17
CA SER A 355 4.33 3.32 23.34
C SER A 355 4.31 2.23 22.26
N GLY A 356 5.50 1.80 21.82
CA GLY A 356 5.70 0.83 20.75
C GLY A 356 5.68 1.48 19.36
N GLU A 357 5.76 2.81 19.29
CA GLU A 357 5.93 3.55 18.04
C GLU A 357 7.11 3.01 17.22
N PHE A 358 6.90 2.82 15.92
CA PHE A 358 7.85 2.23 14.98
C PHE A 358 8.39 0.83 15.36
N SER A 359 7.70 0.12 16.25
CA SER A 359 8.03 -1.28 16.54
C SER A 359 7.50 -2.22 15.46
N TRP A 360 8.33 -3.19 15.09
CA TRP A 360 7.99 -4.29 14.22
C TRP A 360 7.61 -5.52 15.03
N ALA A 361 6.62 -6.27 14.54
CA ALA A 361 6.36 -7.64 14.96
C ALA A 361 5.84 -8.46 13.79
N GLU A 362 6.25 -9.72 13.72
CA GLU A 362 5.69 -10.67 12.75
C GLU A 362 4.23 -10.97 13.13
N ILE A 363 3.35 -11.04 12.13
CA ILE A 363 1.94 -11.32 12.34
C ILE A 363 1.75 -12.77 12.79
N GLU A 364 0.94 -12.97 13.83
CA GLU A 364 0.50 -14.29 14.25
C GLU A 364 -0.67 -14.74 13.37
N LEU A 365 -0.42 -15.68 12.46
CA LEU A 365 -1.47 -16.28 11.64
C LEU A 365 -2.31 -17.26 12.46
N VAL A 366 -3.61 -16.98 12.57
CA VAL A 366 -4.60 -17.82 13.24
C VAL A 366 -5.36 -18.62 12.19
N ALA A 367 -5.56 -19.92 12.46
CA ALA A 367 -6.35 -20.78 11.58
C ALA A 367 -7.81 -20.31 11.52
N THR A 368 -8.35 -20.18 10.31
CA THR A 368 -9.76 -19.86 10.09
C THR A 368 -10.58 -21.13 10.37
N GLU A 369 -11.31 -21.19 11.49
CA GLU A 369 -11.98 -22.44 11.94
C GLU A 369 -13.14 -22.92 11.05
N GLU A 370 -13.55 -22.22 9.97
CA GLU A 370 -14.82 -22.52 9.28
C GLU A 370 -14.81 -22.61 7.75
N VAL A 371 -13.68 -22.68 7.05
CA VAL A 371 -13.73 -22.89 5.59
C VAL A 371 -13.09 -24.23 5.20
N LYS A 372 -13.94 -25.26 5.13
CA LYS A 372 -13.64 -26.54 4.45
C LYS A 372 -13.60 -26.34 2.92
N THR A 373 -12.75 -25.45 2.44
CA THR A 373 -12.40 -25.41 1.01
C THR A 373 -11.14 -26.24 0.81
N GLU A 374 -11.18 -27.22 -0.11
CA GLU A 374 -9.97 -27.85 -0.64
C GLU A 374 -9.07 -26.74 -1.23
N GLY A 375 -8.05 -26.31 -0.49
CA GLY A 375 -7.22 -25.16 -0.86
C GLY A 375 -5.94 -25.08 -0.03
N LYS A 376 -4.98 -24.24 -0.47
CA LYS A 376 -3.75 -23.99 0.28
C LYS A 376 -4.10 -23.25 1.58
N ALA A 377 -3.39 -23.53 2.68
CA ALA A 377 -3.53 -22.77 3.93
C ALA A 377 -2.72 -21.46 3.93
N HIS A 378 -1.77 -21.33 3.01
CA HIS A 378 -0.87 -20.19 2.87
C HIS A 378 -0.49 -19.99 1.40
N PRO A 379 -0.32 -18.76 0.90
CA PRO A 379 0.08 -18.46 -0.48
C PRO A 379 1.48 -19.00 -0.84
N GLY A 380 2.33 -19.24 0.17
CA GLY A 380 3.74 -19.53 -0.02
C GLY A 380 4.56 -18.27 -0.35
N PRO A 381 5.89 -18.40 -0.46
CA PRO A 381 6.77 -17.28 -0.75
C PRO A 381 6.54 -16.71 -2.15
N ARG A 382 6.40 -15.38 -2.27
CA ARG A 382 6.19 -14.70 -3.56
C ARG A 382 6.56 -13.21 -3.54
N GLY A 383 6.65 -12.58 -4.70
CA GLY A 383 6.87 -11.14 -4.86
C GLY A 383 6.26 -10.61 -6.15
N PHE A 384 6.29 -9.29 -6.35
CA PHE A 384 5.79 -8.61 -7.55
C PHE A 384 4.31 -8.89 -7.87
N PHE A 385 3.50 -9.08 -6.84
CA PHE A 385 2.05 -9.21 -6.91
C PHE A 385 1.37 -7.84 -6.79
N GLY A 386 0.11 -7.76 -7.20
CA GLY A 386 -0.72 -6.59 -6.90
C GLY A 386 -1.32 -6.74 -5.50
N ALA A 387 -1.35 -5.66 -4.72
CA ALA A 387 -1.99 -5.64 -3.41
C ALA A 387 -2.59 -4.28 -3.08
N ASP A 388 -3.64 -4.27 -2.28
CA ASP A 388 -4.26 -3.05 -1.75
C ASP A 388 -5.04 -3.35 -0.45
N ALA A 389 -5.40 -2.32 0.29
CA ALA A 389 -6.31 -2.43 1.43
C ALA A 389 -7.71 -2.82 0.92
N ALA A 390 -8.26 -3.94 1.40
CA ALA A 390 -9.61 -4.37 1.09
C ALA A 390 -10.65 -3.61 1.94
N ASP A 391 -10.29 -3.33 3.18
CA ASP A 391 -10.97 -2.41 4.09
C ASP A 391 -9.99 -1.92 5.18
N ALA A 392 -10.52 -1.29 6.22
CA ALA A 392 -9.72 -0.80 7.35
C ALA A 392 -8.87 -1.88 8.05
N LYS A 393 -9.27 -3.15 8.00
CA LYS A 393 -8.68 -4.26 8.75
C LYS A 393 -8.16 -5.38 7.87
N SER A 394 -8.20 -5.24 6.55
CA SER A 394 -7.85 -6.31 5.63
C SER A 394 -7.10 -5.82 4.42
N LEU A 395 -6.30 -6.72 3.84
CA LEU A 395 -5.64 -6.50 2.56
C LEU A 395 -6.00 -7.62 1.60
N ILE A 396 -6.14 -7.27 0.33
CA ILE A 396 -6.27 -8.20 -0.79
C ILE A 396 -4.96 -8.20 -1.57
N PHE A 397 -4.50 -9.37 -2.00
CA PHE A 397 -3.44 -9.46 -2.98
C PHE A 397 -3.71 -10.57 -4.01
N TRP A 398 -3.13 -10.41 -5.19
CA TRP A 398 -3.33 -11.33 -6.32
C TRP A 398 -2.03 -11.57 -7.10
N GLY A 399 -1.83 -12.82 -7.50
CA GLY A 399 -0.76 -13.26 -8.39
C GLY A 399 0.65 -13.11 -7.80
N GLY A 400 1.57 -12.60 -8.62
CA GLY A 400 2.99 -12.47 -8.30
C GLY A 400 3.86 -13.56 -8.91
N VAL A 401 5.12 -13.59 -8.51
CA VAL A 401 6.13 -14.58 -8.89
C VAL A 401 6.54 -15.37 -7.66
N SER A 402 6.58 -16.70 -7.78
CA SER A 402 7.16 -17.62 -6.81
C SER A 402 8.28 -18.45 -7.46
N ALA A 403 8.86 -19.38 -6.70
CA ALA A 403 9.79 -20.36 -7.25
C ALA A 403 9.18 -21.26 -8.36
N LEU A 404 7.84 -21.34 -8.44
CA LEU A 404 7.12 -22.13 -9.44
C LEU A 404 6.76 -21.32 -10.71
N GLY A 405 7.02 -20.02 -10.72
CA GLY A 405 6.66 -19.11 -11.81
C GLY A 405 5.61 -18.08 -11.38
N LYS A 406 4.81 -17.60 -12.35
CA LYS A 406 3.75 -16.62 -12.07
C LYS A 406 2.53 -17.32 -11.49
N GLU A 407 2.03 -16.79 -10.38
CA GLU A 407 0.87 -17.31 -9.65
C GLU A 407 -0.41 -16.64 -10.18
N GLY A 408 -1.51 -17.39 -10.21
CA GLY A 408 -2.84 -16.92 -10.63
C GLY A 408 -3.88 -16.89 -9.53
N ASP A 409 -3.50 -17.12 -8.27
CA ASP A 409 -4.39 -17.10 -7.12
C ASP A 409 -4.41 -15.75 -6.40
N GLY A 410 -5.50 -15.51 -5.66
CA GLY A 410 -5.66 -14.33 -4.81
C GLY A 410 -6.00 -14.70 -3.37
N TRP A 411 -5.71 -13.78 -2.46
CA TRP A 411 -5.76 -14.01 -1.02
C TRP A 411 -6.20 -12.76 -0.28
N LEU A 412 -7.04 -12.97 0.73
CA LEU A 412 -7.48 -11.95 1.67
C LEU A 412 -6.81 -12.23 3.02
N LEU A 413 -6.13 -11.23 3.58
CA LEU A 413 -5.66 -11.25 4.96
C LEU A 413 -6.57 -10.35 5.79
N GLN A 414 -7.09 -10.87 6.90
CA GLN A 414 -7.96 -10.16 7.82
C GLN A 414 -7.30 -10.05 9.19
N VAL A 415 -7.05 -8.82 9.66
CA VAL A 415 -6.59 -8.53 11.03
C VAL A 415 -7.79 -8.59 11.99
N GLN A 416 -7.57 -9.19 13.17
CA GLN A 416 -8.59 -9.41 14.20
C GLN A 416 -8.69 -8.24 15.19
#